data_AF-A0A8R1XNR6-F1
#
_entry.id   AF-A0A8R1XNR6-F1
#
_cell.length_a   1.000
_cell.length_b   1.000
_cell.length_c   1.000
_cell.angle_alpha   90.00
_cell.angle_beta   90.00
_cell.angle_gamma   90.00
#
_symmetry.space_group_name_H-M   'P 1'
#
loop_
_entity.id
_entity.type
_entity.pdbx_description
1 polymer ?
#
loop_
_entity_poly.entity_id
_entity_poly.type
_entity_poly.pdbx_seq_one_letter_code
_entity_poly.pdbx_strand_id
1 'polypeptide(L)' 'MEQLQADMIEEVPHNDETGVIHYLPHHEVWNPNKNTTKLRIVYDASAHQKDYKNLNEVLQMVR' A
#
# COMPACT_ATOMS: atom_id res chain seq x y z
N MET A 1 18.98 -2.76 -4.89
CA MET A 1 19.34 -1.63 -5.78
C MET A 1 18.54 -1.64 -7.07
N GLU A 2 18.45 -2.76 -7.81
CA GLU A 2 17.64 -2.83 -9.05
C GLU A 2 16.19 -2.36 -8.87
N GLN A 3 15.53 -2.78 -7.79
CA GLN A 3 14.13 -2.38 -7.53
C GLN A 3 13.98 -0.87 -7.24
N LEU A 4 14.97 -0.27 -6.57
CA LEU A 4 15.01 1.17 -6.32
C LEU A 4 15.24 1.95 -7.62
N GLN A 5 16.10 1.42 -8.50
CA GLN A 5 16.35 2.00 -9.83
C GLN A 5 15.15 1.86 -10.78
N ALA A 6 14.28 0.88 -10.54
CA ALA A 6 13.06 0.66 -11.29
C ALA A 6 11.84 1.37 -10.68
N ASP A 7 12.03 2.26 -9.70
CA ASP A 7 10.97 2.98 -8.99
C ASP A 7 9.89 2.08 -8.37
N MET A 8 10.25 0.85 -8.00
CA MET A 8 9.33 -0.09 -7.35
C MET A 8 9.32 0.04 -5.82
N ILE A 9 10.39 0.59 -5.24
CA ILE A 9 10.55 0.82 -3.80
C ILE A 9 11.14 2.21 -3.58
N GLU A 10 10.90 2.76 -2.39
CA GLU A 10 11.48 4.02 -1.94
C GLU A 10 12.29 3.82 -0.65
N GLU A 11 13.24 4.73 -0.39
CA GLU A 11 13.91 4.77 0.90
C GLU A 11 12.99 5.45 1.91
N VAL A 12 12.73 4.77 3.02
CA VAL A 12 11.92 5.29 4.13
C VAL A 12 12.82 5.57 5.33
N PRO A 13 12.53 6.61 6.14
CA PRO A 13 13.25 6.84 7.39
C PRO A 13 13.22 5.60 8.28
N HIS A 14 14.26 5.45 9.11
CA HIS A 14 14.24 4.42 10.12
C HIS A 14 13.04 4.60 11.05
N ASN A 15 12.27 3.53 11.24
CA ASN A 15 11.12 3.54 12.14
C ASN A 15 11.52 2.85 13.45
N ASP A 16 11.55 3.61 14.55
CA ASP A 16 11.85 3.11 15.90
C ASP A 16 10.66 2.37 16.56
N GLU A 17 9.54 2.22 15.84
CA GLU A 17 8.36 1.51 16.34
C GLU A 17 8.69 0.04 16.63
N THR A 18 8.32 -0.38 17.84
CA THR A 18 8.43 -1.78 18.26
C THR A 18 7.20 -2.56 17.83
N GLY A 19 7.38 -3.72 17.18
CA GLY A 19 6.29 -4.60 16.76
C GLY A 19 6.43 -5.09 15.33
N VAL A 20 5.33 -5.59 14.75
CA VAL A 20 5.27 -6.01 13.35
C VAL A 20 4.89 -4.80 12.49
N ILE A 21 5.84 -4.29 11.72
CA ILE A 21 5.63 -3.23 10.74
C ILE A 21 5.40 -3.87 9.36
N HIS A 22 4.36 -3.44 8.65
CA HIS A 22 4.04 -3.93 7.32
C HIS A 22 3.78 -2.76 6.36
N TYR A 23 4.61 -2.62 5.33
CA TYR A 23 4.45 -1.60 4.29
C TYR A 23 3.53 -2.12 3.19
N LEU A 24 2.45 -1.40 2.94
CA LEU A 24 1.56 -1.69 1.82
C LEU A 24 2.05 -0.98 0.56
N PRO A 25 2.16 -1.68 -0.59
CA PRO A 25 2.27 -1.02 -1.87
C PRO A 25 1.14 -0.01 -2.03
N HIS A 26 1.45 1.13 -2.63
CA HIS A 26 0.47 2.18 -2.84
C HIS A 26 0.66 2.83 -4.21
N HIS A 27 -0.43 3.35 -4.78
CA HIS A 27 -0.39 4.11 -6.01
C HIS A 27 -1.39 5.26 -5.97
N GLU A 28 -1.02 6.36 -6.59
CA GLU A 28 -1.83 7.55 -6.69
C GLU A 28 -2.81 7.49 -7.86
N VAL A 29 -4.09 7.71 -7.57
CA VAL A 29 -5.16 7.82 -8.56
C VAL A 29 -5.54 9.28 -8.69
N TRP A 30 -5.18 9.87 -9.83
CA TRP A 30 -5.55 11.23 -10.19
C TRP A 30 -6.83 11.27 -11.05
N ASN A 31 -7.80 12.07 -10.62
CA ASN A 31 -8.98 12.39 -11.41
C ASN A 31 -9.30 13.89 -11.28
N PRO A 32 -8.99 14.70 -12.31
CA PRO A 32 -9.18 16.16 -12.25
C PRO A 32 -10.66 16.57 -12.21
N ASN A 33 -11.58 15.68 -12.63
CA ASN A 33 -13.01 15.94 -12.69
C ASN A 33 -13.70 15.79 -11.32
N LYS A 34 -12.98 15.38 -10.27
CA LYS A 34 -13.54 15.32 -8.90
C LYS A 34 -13.60 16.72 -8.29
N ASN A 35 -14.75 17.07 -7.71
CA ASN A 35 -15.00 18.38 -7.10
C ASN A 35 -14.25 18.60 -5.78
N THR A 36 -14.01 17.54 -5.01
CA THR A 36 -13.40 17.63 -3.67
C THR A 36 -11.97 17.09 -3.67
N THR A 37 -11.83 15.78 -3.91
CA THR A 37 -10.55 15.08 -3.80
C THR A 37 -10.13 14.57 -5.17
N LYS A 38 -9.21 15.31 -5.82
CA LYS A 38 -8.69 15.00 -7.15
C LYS A 38 -7.58 13.94 -7.13
N LEU A 39 -6.83 13.84 -6.05
CA LEU A 39 -5.78 12.84 -5.84
C LEU A 39 -6.18 11.92 -4.69
N ARG A 40 -6.12 10.61 -4.89
CA ARG A 40 -6.32 9.60 -3.83
C ARG A 40 -5.20 8.60 -3.86
N ILE A 41 -4.74 8.16 -2.70
CA ILE A 41 -3.80 7.05 -2.60
C ILE A 41 -4.62 5.76 -2.44
N VAL A 42 -4.35 4.77 -3.28
CA VAL A 42 -4.92 3.42 -3.19
C VAL A 42 -3.82 2.50 -2.68
N TYR A 43 -4.13 1.72 -1.66
CA TYR A 43 -3.23 0.72 -1.10
C TYR A 43 -3.57 -0.66 -1.65
N ASP A 44 -2.57 -1.42 -2.09
CA ASP A 44 -2.72 -2.82 -2.45
C ASP A 44 -2.41 -3.72 -1.24
N ALA A 45 -3.49 -4.23 -0.64
CA ALA A 45 -3.47 -5.10 0.52
C ALA A 45 -3.66 -6.59 0.16
N SER A 46 -3.40 -6.98 -1.10
CA SER A 46 -3.60 -8.35 -1.59
C SER A 46 -2.42 -9.29 -1.35
N ALA A 47 -1.24 -8.77 -0.99
CA ALA A 47 -0.06 -9.58 -0.75
C ALA A 47 -0.26 -10.55 0.43
N HIS A 48 0.04 -11.84 0.23
CA HIS A 48 0.04 -12.86 1.27
C HIS A 48 0.99 -14.01 0.92
N GLN A 49 1.41 -14.75 1.95
CA GLN A 49 2.07 -16.03 1.77
C GLN A 49 1.03 -17.07 1.33
N LYS A 50 1.45 -18.07 0.54
CA LYS A 50 0.57 -19.17 0.14
C LYS A 50 -0.09 -19.79 1.38
N ASP A 51 -1.40 -20.04 1.28
CA ASP A 51 -2.24 -20.61 2.35
C ASP A 51 -2.51 -19.67 3.54
N TYR A 52 -2.10 -18.39 3.48
CA TYR A 52 -2.46 -17.34 4.46
C TYR A 52 -3.41 -16.32 3.85
N LYS A 53 -4.29 -15.74 4.68
CA LYS A 53 -5.17 -14.66 4.25
C LYS A 53 -4.39 -13.35 4.08
N ASN A 54 -4.67 -12.62 3.01
CA ASN A 54 -4.21 -11.24 2.89
C ASN A 54 -5.08 -10.27 3.71
N LEU A 55 -4.61 -9.03 3.81
CA LEU A 55 -5.32 -8.02 4.59
C LEU A 55 -6.69 -7.71 4.00
N ASN A 56 -6.89 -7.72 2.66
CA ASN A 56 -8.22 -7.57 2.08
C ASN A 56 -9.18 -8.68 2.52
N GLU A 57 -8.72 -9.92 2.64
CA GLU A 57 -9.54 -11.08 3.07
C GLU A 57 -9.87 -11.04 4.56
N VAL A 58 -8.97 -10.51 5.38
CA VAL A 58 -9.20 -10.32 6.84
C VAL A 58 -10.10 -9.12 7.10
N LEU A 59 -9.89 -8.02 6.38
CA LEU A 59 -10.65 -6.78 6.51
C LEU A 59 -11.92 -6.73 5.67
N GLN A 60 -12.42 -7.85 5.10
CA GLN A 60 -13.74 -7.85 4.44
C GLN A 60 -14.85 -7.51 5.45
N MET A 61 -14.99 -6.22 5.73
CA MET A 61 -16.03 -5.59 6.52
C MET A 61 -16.40 -4.38 5.67
N VAL A 62 -17.64 -4.37 5.21
CA VAL A 62 -18.26 -3.40 4.29
C VAL A 62 -18.02 -3.65 2.78
N ARG A 63 -18.77 -4.60 2.23
CA ARG A 63 -19.40 -4.39 0.91
C ARG A 63 -20.67 -3.57 1.10
#